data_AF-A0A815CQT6-F1
#
_entry.id   AF-A0A815CQT6-F1
#
_cell.length_a   1.000
_cell.length_b   1.000
_cell.length_c   1.000
_cell.angle_alpha   90.00
_cell.angle_beta   90.00
_cell.angle_gamma   90.00
#
_symmetry.space_group_name_H-M   'P 1'
#
loop_
_entity.id
_entity.type
_entity.pdbx_description
1 polymer ?
#
loop_
_entity_poly.entity_id
_entity_poly.type
_entity_poly.pdbx_seq_one_letter_code
_entity_poly.pdbx_strand_id
1 'polypeptide(L)'
;MTSEPKSSTISNFYYACRNGQIDKVREQLRIMTVEEVDQIQANGSTALHAACYYGHTEIVKLLLDRGASRSIQNEHKCLPYDETEKDEIKQLFLRKSQTRFSDDGSGHIDWMKCDDKAESIASDYLYRHSGFGWQSKNVDYRLKYIKSEMSYTEKENIKRWIDQAEKDPFYLLKAYTVESDFYAKLNRDLATKHFDQGTNFGITFFIDFFYNHPAFKILSYKGRVYRGMTITQDDLKQYIVGGKVMNKAFMSTTKDRNIAEQFAKKDLTNRKQQHGANVKLSALCIYEIINDRTGLNIEDISEYRNEKEVLVGPYTAFKITAVHRVDSNYIEIDLQECKKVNYQDEDENDDFDDD
;
A
#
# COMPACT_ATOMS: atom_id res chain seq x y z
N MET A 1 -34.48 3.65 29.41
CA MET A 1 -35.64 2.85 29.01
C MET A 1 -35.50 2.53 27.54
N THR A 2 -35.26 1.24 27.26
CA THR A 2 -35.45 0.51 26.00
C THR A 2 -34.98 1.17 24.69
N SER A 3 -33.74 0.89 24.28
CA SER A 3 -33.37 0.90 22.87
C SER A 3 -34.19 -0.17 22.16
N GLU A 4 -35.06 0.25 21.25
CA GLU A 4 -35.83 -0.65 20.40
C GLU A 4 -34.88 -1.62 19.66
N PRO A 5 -35.27 -2.90 19.48
CA PRO A 5 -34.53 -3.80 18.62
C PRO A 5 -34.59 -3.22 17.19
N LYS A 6 -33.44 -2.96 16.58
CA LYS A 6 -33.35 -2.58 15.16
C LYS A 6 -34.09 -3.63 14.34
N SER A 7 -35.29 -3.28 13.87
CA SER A 7 -36.06 -4.06 12.91
C SER A 7 -35.13 -4.49 11.76
N SER A 8 -35.10 -5.79 11.47
CA SER A 8 -34.30 -6.43 10.43
C SER A 8 -34.83 -6.07 9.02
N THR A 9 -34.89 -4.78 8.70
CA THR A 9 -35.30 -4.33 7.37
C THR A 9 -34.14 -4.57 6.42
N ILE A 10 -34.23 -5.68 5.67
CA ILE A 10 -33.25 -6.03 4.65
C ILE A 10 -33.15 -4.88 3.63
N SER A 11 -31.94 -4.45 3.30
CA SER A 11 -31.67 -3.27 2.48
C SER A 11 -32.20 -3.42 1.06
N ASN A 12 -32.91 -2.41 0.56
CA ASN A 12 -33.36 -2.35 -0.84
C ASN A 12 -32.19 -2.43 -1.82
N PHE A 13 -31.04 -1.84 -1.47
CA PHE A 13 -29.81 -1.89 -2.26
C PHE A 13 -29.24 -3.30 -2.34
N TYR A 14 -29.21 -4.01 -1.21
CA TYR A 14 -28.81 -5.41 -1.17
C TYR A 14 -29.67 -6.26 -2.12
N TYR A 15 -30.98 -6.08 -2.11
CA TYR A 15 -31.88 -6.80 -3.02
C TYR A 15 -31.69 -6.43 -4.49
N ALA A 16 -31.41 -5.17 -4.81
CA ALA A 16 -31.09 -4.76 -6.17
C ALA A 16 -29.83 -5.49 -6.68
N CYS A 17 -28.81 -5.60 -5.83
CA CYS A 17 -27.58 -6.34 -6.14
C CYS A 17 -27.84 -7.85 -6.27
N ARG A 18 -28.54 -8.45 -5.31
CA ARG A 18 -28.95 -9.87 -5.30
C ARG A 18 -29.71 -10.27 -6.58
N ASN A 19 -30.66 -9.43 -7.00
CA ASN A 19 -31.57 -9.74 -8.10
C ASN A 19 -31.05 -9.26 -9.46
N GLY A 20 -29.80 -8.77 -9.57
CA GLY A 20 -29.23 -8.38 -10.86
C GLY A 20 -29.79 -7.07 -11.43
N GLN A 21 -30.39 -6.20 -10.62
CA GLN A 21 -31.07 -4.98 -11.07
C GLN A 21 -30.06 -3.84 -11.31
N ILE A 22 -29.22 -3.99 -12.33
CA ILE A 22 -28.06 -3.12 -12.62
C ILE A 22 -28.39 -1.63 -12.64
N ASP A 23 -29.52 -1.23 -13.24
CA ASP A 23 -29.87 0.19 -13.36
C ASP A 23 -30.26 0.81 -12.01
N LYS A 24 -30.97 0.06 -11.16
CA LYS A 24 -31.26 0.50 -9.79
C LYS A 24 -30.00 0.57 -8.94
N VAL A 25 -29.08 -0.38 -9.11
CA VAL A 25 -27.78 -0.34 -8.44
C VAL A 25 -27.02 0.93 -8.84
N ARG A 26 -26.94 1.23 -10.15
CA ARG A 26 -26.30 2.46 -10.64
C ARG A 26 -26.93 3.72 -10.08
N GLU A 27 -28.26 3.79 -10.03
CA GLU A 27 -28.99 4.94 -9.48
C GLU A 27 -28.67 5.15 -7.99
N GLN A 28 -28.72 4.08 -7.19
CA GLN A 28 -28.47 4.14 -5.75
C GLN A 28 -26.99 4.46 -5.45
N LEU A 29 -26.04 3.87 -6.18
CA LEU A 29 -24.60 4.15 -6.01
C LEU A 29 -24.20 5.61 -6.27
N ARG A 30 -25.03 6.40 -6.97
CA ARG A 30 -24.77 7.84 -7.19
C ARG A 30 -24.85 8.64 -5.89
N ILE A 31 -25.69 8.23 -4.95
CA ILE A 31 -25.98 8.98 -3.73
C ILE A 31 -25.47 8.29 -2.46
N MET A 32 -25.11 7.01 -2.54
CA MET A 32 -24.63 6.24 -1.38
C MET A 32 -23.16 6.53 -1.03
N THR A 33 -22.86 6.52 0.27
CA THR A 33 -21.48 6.47 0.78
C THR A 33 -20.95 5.03 0.72
N VAL A 34 -19.63 4.83 0.87
CA VAL A 34 -19.06 3.46 0.87
C VAL A 34 -19.53 2.68 2.10
N GLU A 35 -19.69 3.36 3.23
CA GLU A 35 -20.23 2.80 4.47
C GLU A 35 -21.65 2.26 4.28
N GLU A 36 -22.46 2.95 3.46
CA GLU A 36 -23.80 2.48 3.09
C GLU A 36 -23.76 1.29 2.13
N VAL A 37 -22.79 1.26 1.21
CA VAL A 37 -22.56 0.13 0.28
C VAL A 37 -22.17 -1.14 1.04
N ASP A 38 -21.38 -1.00 2.11
CA ASP A 38 -20.87 -2.09 2.94
C ASP A 38 -21.83 -2.52 4.06
N GLN A 39 -23.07 -2.02 4.08
CA GLN A 39 -24.07 -2.42 5.07
C GLN A 39 -24.33 -3.93 5.04
N ILE A 40 -24.12 -4.57 6.19
CA ILE A 40 -24.38 -5.99 6.41
C ILE A 40 -25.86 -6.29 6.61
N GLN A 41 -26.33 -7.41 6.08
CA GLN A 41 -27.67 -7.95 6.30
C GLN A 41 -27.70 -8.85 7.55
N ALA A 42 -28.87 -9.42 7.84
CA ALA A 42 -29.10 -10.24 9.02
C ALA A 42 -28.18 -11.48 9.12
N ASN A 43 -27.63 -11.98 8.00
CA ASN A 43 -26.67 -13.08 7.96
C ASN A 43 -25.21 -12.60 7.84
N GLY A 44 -24.94 -11.32 8.10
CA GLY A 44 -23.63 -10.69 7.92
C GLY A 44 -23.22 -10.41 6.47
N SER A 45 -24.02 -10.78 5.46
CA SER A 45 -23.67 -10.57 4.05
C SER A 45 -23.82 -9.10 3.63
N THR A 46 -22.90 -8.61 2.81
CA THR A 46 -22.99 -7.30 2.14
C THR A 46 -23.60 -7.42 0.74
N ALA A 47 -23.89 -6.29 0.09
CA ALA A 47 -24.33 -6.27 -1.30
C ALA A 47 -23.32 -6.95 -2.25
N LEU A 48 -22.02 -6.86 -1.95
CA LEU A 48 -20.96 -7.50 -2.73
C LEU A 48 -20.99 -9.03 -2.60
N HIS A 49 -21.29 -9.58 -1.42
CA HIS A 49 -21.51 -11.03 -1.25
C HIS A 49 -22.64 -11.52 -2.16
N ALA A 50 -23.78 -10.81 -2.14
CA ALA A 50 -24.92 -11.17 -2.97
C ALA A 50 -24.59 -11.09 -4.47
N ALA A 51 -23.94 -10.02 -4.92
CA ALA A 51 -23.54 -9.89 -6.32
C ALA A 51 -22.61 -11.03 -6.76
N CYS A 52 -21.69 -11.47 -5.89
CA CYS A 52 -20.79 -12.60 -6.16
C CYS A 52 -21.53 -13.95 -6.18
N TYR A 53 -22.32 -14.25 -5.14
CA TYR A 53 -23.09 -15.50 -5.02
C TYR A 53 -24.04 -15.73 -6.21
N TYR A 54 -24.78 -14.68 -6.59
CA TYR A 54 -25.72 -14.76 -7.71
C TYR A 54 -25.03 -14.55 -9.07
N GLY A 55 -23.72 -14.31 -9.08
CA GLY A 55 -22.90 -14.30 -10.28
C GLY A 55 -23.13 -13.09 -11.19
N HIS A 56 -23.47 -11.93 -10.63
CA HIS A 56 -23.75 -10.67 -11.34
C HIS A 56 -22.46 -9.87 -11.58
N THR A 57 -21.63 -10.32 -12.52
CA THR A 57 -20.29 -9.77 -12.80
C THR A 57 -20.25 -8.24 -12.95
N GLU A 58 -21.20 -7.64 -13.68
CA GLU A 58 -21.25 -6.18 -13.87
C GLU A 58 -21.59 -5.41 -12.59
N ILE A 59 -22.42 -5.99 -11.71
CA ILE A 59 -22.70 -5.40 -10.40
C ILE A 59 -21.46 -5.52 -9.51
N VAL A 60 -20.75 -6.67 -9.54
CA VAL A 60 -19.49 -6.83 -8.80
C VAL A 60 -18.48 -5.75 -9.21
N LYS A 61 -18.30 -5.52 -10.52
CA LYS A 61 -17.44 -4.43 -11.03
C LYS A 61 -17.83 -3.08 -10.45
N LEU A 62 -19.11 -2.70 -10.55
CA LEU A 62 -19.60 -1.41 -10.04
C LEU A 62 -19.37 -1.25 -8.54
N LEU A 63 -19.63 -2.29 -7.74
CA LEU A 63 -19.43 -2.25 -6.30
C LEU A 63 -17.96 -2.08 -5.94
N LEU A 64 -17.07 -2.86 -6.57
CA LEU A 64 -15.62 -2.77 -6.35
C LEU A 64 -15.05 -1.42 -6.79
N ASP A 65 -15.49 -0.90 -7.95
CA ASP A 65 -15.09 0.43 -8.45
C ASP A 65 -15.60 1.55 -7.52
N ARG A 66 -16.71 1.32 -6.80
CA ARG A 66 -17.23 2.24 -5.78
C ARG A 66 -16.58 2.08 -4.42
N GLY A 67 -15.62 1.17 -4.27
CA GLY A 67 -14.85 0.95 -3.05
C GLY A 67 -15.49 0.00 -2.04
N ALA A 68 -16.45 -0.83 -2.45
CA ALA A 68 -17.02 -1.87 -1.58
C ALA A 68 -15.91 -2.77 -1.02
N SER A 69 -16.01 -3.12 0.25
CA SER A 69 -14.96 -3.89 0.92
C SER A 69 -14.97 -5.36 0.48
N ARG A 70 -13.78 -5.83 0.12
CA ARG A 70 -13.43 -7.22 -0.22
C ARG A 70 -13.23 -8.10 1.02
N SER A 71 -13.09 -7.49 2.20
CA SER A 71 -12.64 -8.17 3.44
C SER A 71 -13.71 -8.39 4.50
N ILE A 72 -14.96 -7.94 4.29
CA ILE A 72 -16.05 -8.18 5.25
C ILE A 72 -16.43 -9.66 5.21
N GLN A 73 -16.47 -10.32 6.36
CA GLN A 73 -16.93 -11.70 6.48
C GLN A 73 -18.40 -11.74 6.87
N ASN A 74 -19.17 -12.62 6.22
CA ASN A 74 -20.52 -12.95 6.68
C ASN A 74 -20.50 -13.91 7.89
N GLU A 75 -21.67 -14.30 8.40
CA GLU A 75 -21.78 -15.21 9.55
C GLU A 75 -21.19 -16.61 9.30
N HIS A 76 -21.03 -17.01 8.04
CA HIS A 76 -20.37 -18.25 7.63
C HIS A 76 -18.85 -18.11 7.54
N LYS A 77 -18.28 -16.94 7.87
CA LYS A 77 -16.87 -16.57 7.72
C LYS A 77 -16.40 -16.50 6.26
N CYS A 78 -17.32 -16.47 5.30
CA CYS A 78 -17.04 -16.31 3.88
C CYS A 78 -16.83 -14.83 3.58
N LEU A 79 -15.84 -14.53 2.74
CA LEU A 79 -15.65 -13.24 2.08
C LEU A 79 -16.50 -13.17 0.81
N PRO A 80 -16.73 -11.98 0.23
CA PRO A 80 -17.42 -11.88 -1.06
C PRO A 80 -16.75 -12.68 -2.18
N TYR A 81 -15.41 -12.79 -2.16
CA TYR A 81 -14.65 -13.63 -3.09
C TYR A 81 -15.01 -15.12 -2.99
N ASP A 82 -15.28 -15.61 -1.76
CA ASP A 82 -15.56 -17.03 -1.49
C ASP A 82 -16.98 -17.43 -1.92
N GLU A 83 -17.86 -16.45 -2.15
CA GLU A 83 -19.25 -16.68 -2.56
C GLU A 83 -19.37 -17.06 -4.06
N THR A 84 -18.29 -17.04 -4.84
CA THR A 84 -18.34 -17.31 -6.28
C THR A 84 -17.31 -18.35 -6.71
N GLU A 85 -17.71 -19.23 -7.62
CA GLU A 85 -16.80 -20.12 -8.35
C GLU A 85 -16.48 -19.63 -9.77
N LYS A 86 -17.05 -18.50 -10.20
CA LYS A 86 -16.82 -17.95 -11.54
C LYS A 86 -15.46 -17.26 -11.61
N ASP A 87 -14.58 -17.77 -12.45
CA ASP A 87 -13.25 -17.19 -12.70
C ASP A 87 -13.33 -15.71 -13.09
N GLU A 88 -14.26 -15.33 -13.97
CA GLU A 88 -14.45 -13.93 -14.38
C GLU A 88 -14.67 -12.97 -13.21
N ILE A 89 -15.39 -13.42 -12.17
CA ILE A 89 -15.62 -12.63 -10.96
C ILE A 89 -14.38 -12.68 -10.06
N LYS A 90 -13.78 -13.86 -9.88
CA LYS A 90 -12.54 -14.01 -9.10
C LYS A 90 -11.43 -13.11 -9.60
N GLN A 91 -11.30 -12.90 -10.91
CA GLN A 91 -10.32 -12.00 -11.52
C GLN A 91 -10.51 -10.53 -11.11
N LEU A 92 -11.74 -10.09 -10.77
CA LEU A 92 -12.02 -8.71 -10.33
C LEU A 92 -11.49 -8.42 -8.93
N PHE A 93 -11.25 -9.45 -8.13
CA PHE A 93 -10.68 -9.34 -6.79
C PHE A 93 -9.15 -9.36 -6.81
N LEU A 94 -8.51 -9.60 -7.95
CA LEU A 94 -7.06 -9.51 -8.08
C LEU A 94 -6.63 -8.06 -8.25
N ARG A 95 -5.49 -7.71 -7.64
CA ARG A 95 -4.90 -6.37 -7.77
C ARG A 95 -4.61 -6.05 -9.23
N LYS A 96 -5.06 -4.88 -9.69
CA LYS A 96 -4.75 -4.39 -11.03
C LYS A 96 -3.25 -4.05 -11.07
N SER A 97 -2.60 -4.31 -12.20
CA SER A 97 -1.20 -3.89 -12.36
C SER A 97 -1.20 -2.37 -12.40
N GLN A 98 -0.84 -1.72 -11.28
CA GLN A 98 -0.73 -0.27 -11.27
C GLN A 98 0.45 0.13 -12.15
N THR A 99 0.20 1.06 -13.07
CA THR A 99 1.25 1.77 -13.77
C THR A 99 2.20 2.36 -12.73
N ARG A 100 3.50 2.16 -12.95
CA ARG A 100 4.59 2.73 -12.16
C ARG A 100 4.24 4.16 -11.72
N PHE A 101 4.34 4.45 -10.42
CA PHE A 101 4.43 5.80 -9.87
C PHE A 101 5.72 6.47 -10.37
N SER A 102 5.72 6.90 -11.64
CA SER A 102 6.64 7.87 -12.23
C SER A 102 5.80 8.69 -13.22
N ASP A 103 5.10 9.70 -12.68
CA ASP A 103 4.21 10.58 -13.44
C ASP A 103 4.93 11.83 -13.99
N ASP A 104 6.27 11.86 -13.89
CA ASP A 104 7.07 12.92 -14.52
C ASP A 104 7.36 12.62 -16.01
N GLY A 105 6.94 11.45 -16.50
CA GLY A 105 7.22 11.00 -17.86
C GLY A 105 8.71 10.68 -18.13
N SER A 106 9.58 10.71 -17.10
CA SER A 106 11.03 10.50 -17.27
C SER A 106 11.40 9.03 -17.45
N GLY A 107 10.55 8.12 -16.97
CA GLY A 107 10.81 6.68 -17.03
C GLY A 107 11.84 6.17 -16.02
N HIS A 108 12.36 7.03 -15.13
CA HIS A 108 13.32 6.68 -14.07
C HIS A 108 12.63 6.13 -12.81
N ILE A 109 13.34 5.26 -12.08
CA ILE A 109 12.92 4.83 -10.73
C ILE A 109 13.12 5.99 -9.74
N ASP A 110 12.10 6.83 -9.56
CA ASP A 110 12.09 7.88 -8.52
C ASP A 110 11.79 7.35 -7.09
N TRP A 111 11.65 6.04 -6.93
CA TRP A 111 11.17 5.36 -5.72
C TRP A 111 12.31 4.91 -4.83
N MET A 112 13.49 4.71 -5.41
CA MET A 112 14.67 4.22 -4.71
C MET A 112 15.78 5.25 -4.82
N LYS A 113 16.30 5.65 -3.68
CA LYS A 113 17.50 6.47 -3.59
C LYS A 113 18.71 5.52 -3.51
N CYS A 114 19.52 5.50 -4.56
CA CYS A 114 20.78 4.77 -4.63
C CYS A 114 21.92 5.75 -4.34
N ASP A 115 22.27 5.92 -3.06
CA ASP A 115 23.24 6.92 -2.56
C ASP A 115 23.88 6.36 -1.29
N ASP A 116 25.15 6.70 -1.05
CA ASP A 116 25.89 6.34 0.17
C ASP A 116 25.19 6.84 1.45
N LYS A 117 24.42 7.93 1.35
CA LYS A 117 23.62 8.48 2.47
C LYS A 117 22.32 7.72 2.76
N ALA A 118 21.93 6.76 1.93
CA ALA A 118 20.66 6.04 2.06
C ALA A 118 20.42 5.45 3.46
N GLU A 119 21.45 4.81 4.03
CA GLU A 119 21.38 4.21 5.36
C GLU A 119 21.29 5.25 6.49
N SER A 120 22.04 6.35 6.38
CA SER A 120 21.99 7.44 7.37
C SER A 120 20.61 8.12 7.38
N ILE A 121 20.04 8.40 6.21
CA ILE A 121 18.69 8.99 6.09
C ILE A 121 17.63 8.05 6.68
N ALA A 122 17.68 6.76 6.34
CA ALA A 122 16.78 5.75 6.90
C ALA A 122 16.88 5.66 8.43
N SER A 123 18.10 5.68 8.96
CA SER A 123 18.36 5.62 10.40
C SER A 123 17.85 6.87 11.13
N ASP A 124 18.08 8.07 10.56
CA ASP A 124 17.60 9.33 11.11
C ASP A 124 16.07 9.36 11.28
N TYR A 125 15.34 8.83 10.30
CA TYR A 125 13.89 8.69 10.38
C TYR A 125 13.43 7.67 11.40
N LEU A 126 13.96 6.45 11.30
CA LEU A 126 13.54 5.34 12.15
C LEU A 126 13.84 5.63 13.62
N TYR A 127 14.91 6.37 13.93
CA TYR A 127 15.44 6.48 15.29
C TYR A 127 15.52 7.89 15.86
N ARG A 128 15.66 8.96 15.06
CA ARG A 128 15.70 10.34 15.59
C ARG A 128 14.34 11.05 15.52
N HIS A 129 13.51 10.72 14.53
CA HIS A 129 12.22 11.39 14.30
C HIS A 129 11.03 10.68 14.98
N SER A 130 11.27 9.57 15.71
CA SER A 130 10.27 8.72 16.35
C SER A 130 9.56 9.33 17.58
N GLY A 131 9.33 10.63 17.58
CA GLY A 131 8.66 11.38 18.66
C GLY A 131 7.85 12.58 18.18
N PHE A 132 7.81 12.86 16.87
CA PHE A 132 7.07 14.00 16.33
C PHE A 132 5.68 13.59 15.83
N GLY A 133 4.72 13.61 16.74
CA GLY A 133 3.42 14.19 16.40
C GLY A 133 2.28 13.23 16.06
N TRP A 134 2.45 11.91 15.97
CA TRP A 134 1.26 11.04 15.82
C TRP A 134 0.33 11.14 17.04
N GLN A 135 0.92 11.19 18.24
CA GLN A 135 0.22 11.42 19.53
C GLN A 135 -0.18 12.88 19.75
N SER A 136 0.24 13.80 18.88
CA SER A 136 -0.09 15.22 19.05
C SER A 136 -1.61 15.39 19.04
N LYS A 137 -2.13 15.97 20.11
CA LYS A 137 -3.56 16.30 20.25
C LYS A 137 -4.01 17.40 19.30
N ASN A 138 -3.09 18.03 18.57
CA ASN A 138 -3.42 19.08 17.65
C ASN A 138 -3.86 18.46 16.30
N VAL A 139 -5.18 18.35 16.14
CA VAL A 139 -5.90 17.86 14.95
C VAL A 139 -5.39 18.51 13.65
N ASP A 140 -4.89 19.75 13.75
CA ASP A 140 -4.35 20.52 12.63
C ASP A 140 -3.16 19.83 11.94
N TYR A 141 -2.33 19.05 12.65
CA TYR A 141 -1.16 18.41 12.03
C TYR A 141 -1.51 17.31 11.01
N ARG A 142 -2.59 16.57 11.25
CA ARG A 142 -3.01 15.46 10.38
C ARG A 142 -3.71 16.01 9.14
N LEU A 143 -4.55 17.03 9.33
CA LEU A 143 -5.26 17.69 8.24
C LEU A 143 -4.36 18.58 7.38
N LYS A 144 -3.16 18.97 7.85
CA LYS A 144 -2.14 19.63 7.01
C LYS A 144 -1.71 18.82 5.79
N TYR A 145 -1.94 17.50 5.79
CA TYR A 145 -1.74 16.71 4.57
C TYR A 145 -2.80 17.01 3.51
N ILE A 146 -4.01 17.42 3.90
CA ILE A 146 -5.08 17.84 3.00
C ILE A 146 -4.80 19.28 2.55
N LYS A 147 -4.42 19.43 1.28
CA LYS A 147 -3.95 20.70 0.72
C LYS A 147 -4.99 21.32 -0.19
N SER A 148 -4.93 22.64 -0.38
CA SER A 148 -5.94 23.40 -1.12
C SER A 148 -6.03 22.98 -2.59
N GLU A 149 -4.93 22.55 -3.20
CA GLU A 149 -4.84 22.09 -4.59
C GLU A 149 -5.51 20.74 -4.86
N MET A 150 -5.86 19.95 -3.83
CA MET A 150 -6.53 18.66 -4.01
C MET A 150 -7.99 18.84 -4.47
N SER A 151 -8.48 17.91 -5.28
CA SER A 151 -9.90 17.87 -5.65
C SER A 151 -10.79 17.63 -4.41
N TYR A 152 -12.07 18.02 -4.50
CA TYR A 152 -13.02 17.81 -3.42
C TYR A 152 -13.12 16.33 -3.01
N THR A 153 -13.18 15.43 -4.00
CA THR A 153 -13.27 13.98 -3.78
C THR A 153 -12.03 13.43 -3.05
N GLU A 154 -10.82 13.86 -3.45
CA GLU A 154 -9.59 13.45 -2.76
C GLU A 154 -9.58 13.92 -1.31
N LYS A 155 -9.96 15.18 -1.05
CA LYS A 155 -10.02 15.73 0.31
C LYS A 155 -10.95 14.93 1.21
N GLU A 156 -12.18 14.67 0.75
CA GLU A 156 -13.17 13.89 1.50
C GLU A 156 -12.70 12.44 1.73
N ASN A 157 -12.14 11.79 0.71
CA ASN A 157 -11.64 10.42 0.84
C ASN A 157 -10.50 10.30 1.87
N ILE A 158 -9.51 11.21 1.80
CA ILE A 158 -8.37 11.22 2.73
C ILE A 158 -8.85 11.53 4.15
N LYS A 159 -9.67 12.57 4.31
CA LYS A 159 -10.23 12.96 5.61
C LYS A 159 -10.97 11.79 6.26
N ARG A 160 -11.81 11.10 5.49
CA ARG A 160 -12.56 9.95 5.98
C ARG A 160 -11.66 8.83 6.52
N TRP A 161 -10.56 8.50 5.85
CA TRP A 161 -9.62 7.49 6.36
C TRP A 161 -8.93 7.94 7.65
N ILE A 162 -8.58 9.22 7.76
CA ILE A 162 -8.03 9.81 8.99
C ILE A 162 -9.06 9.69 10.13
N ASP A 163 -10.31 10.10 9.89
CA ASP A 163 -11.39 10.08 10.88
C ASP A 163 -11.72 8.63 11.34
N GLN A 164 -11.68 7.65 10.44
CA GLN A 164 -11.85 6.24 10.81
C GLN A 164 -10.67 5.70 11.60
N ALA A 165 -9.45 6.13 11.29
CA ALA A 165 -8.25 5.73 12.00
C ALA A 165 -8.18 6.25 13.44
N GLU A 166 -8.93 7.29 13.79
CA GLU A 166 -9.11 7.72 15.18
C GLU A 166 -9.90 6.71 16.01
N LYS A 167 -10.82 5.97 15.39
CA LYS A 167 -11.62 4.93 16.05
C LYS A 167 -10.86 3.61 16.08
N ASP A 168 -10.22 3.28 14.96
CA ASP A 168 -9.43 2.07 14.81
C ASP A 168 -8.23 2.32 13.87
N PRO A 169 -6.99 2.30 14.38
CA PRO A 169 -5.80 2.65 13.61
C PRO A 169 -5.59 1.76 12.37
N PHE A 170 -6.14 0.54 12.33
CA PHE A 170 -6.01 -0.36 11.19
C PHE A 170 -6.70 0.16 9.92
N TYR A 171 -7.62 1.14 10.02
CA TYR A 171 -8.21 1.79 8.85
C TYR A 171 -7.18 2.48 7.95
N LEU A 172 -6.07 3.01 8.47
CA LEU A 172 -5.03 3.60 7.63
C LEU A 172 -4.21 2.54 6.87
N LEU A 173 -3.98 1.37 7.47
CA LEU A 173 -3.39 0.22 6.76
C LEU A 173 -4.36 -0.31 5.69
N LYS A 174 -5.65 -0.38 6.00
CA LYS A 174 -6.69 -0.73 5.02
C LYS A 174 -6.71 0.28 3.87
N ALA A 175 -6.71 1.58 4.16
CA ALA A 175 -6.65 2.65 3.16
C ALA A 175 -5.47 2.49 2.18
N TYR A 176 -4.33 2.03 2.70
CA TYR A 176 -3.15 1.70 1.91
C TYR A 176 -3.40 0.53 0.94
N THR A 177 -4.15 -0.49 1.37
CA THR A 177 -4.40 -1.70 0.58
C THR A 177 -5.49 -1.55 -0.49
N VAL A 178 -6.46 -0.64 -0.35
CA VAL A 178 -7.69 -0.60 -1.17
C VAL A 178 -7.48 -0.05 -2.60
N GLU A 179 -6.25 0.03 -3.14
CA GLU A 179 -5.95 0.80 -4.37
C GLU A 179 -6.54 2.23 -4.33
N SER A 180 -6.66 2.81 -3.13
CA SER A 180 -7.35 4.10 -2.95
C SER A 180 -6.54 5.27 -3.53
N ASP A 181 -7.22 6.36 -3.86
CA ASP A 181 -6.58 7.64 -4.21
C ASP A 181 -5.59 8.09 -3.14
N PHE A 182 -5.87 7.78 -1.87
CA PHE A 182 -4.99 8.07 -0.75
C PHE A 182 -3.64 7.35 -0.86
N TYR A 183 -3.63 6.03 -1.14
CA TYR A 183 -2.41 5.26 -1.35
C TYR A 183 -1.58 5.82 -2.51
N ALA A 184 -2.25 6.04 -3.64
CA ALA A 184 -1.60 6.50 -4.87
C ALA A 184 -0.94 7.86 -4.66
N LYS A 185 -1.64 8.75 -3.97
CA LYS A 185 -1.17 10.08 -3.66
C LYS A 185 -0.06 10.09 -2.60
N LEU A 186 -0.20 9.33 -1.52
CA LEU A 186 0.80 9.28 -0.45
C LEU A 186 2.14 8.78 -0.99
N ASN A 187 2.14 7.70 -1.78
CA ASN A 187 3.37 7.18 -2.38
C ASN A 187 3.97 8.17 -3.40
N ARG A 188 3.13 8.87 -4.18
CA ARG A 188 3.60 9.93 -5.11
C ARG A 188 4.29 11.07 -4.36
N ASP A 189 3.68 11.57 -3.28
CA ASP A 189 4.25 12.64 -2.48
C ASP A 189 5.56 12.21 -1.77
N LEU A 190 5.64 10.96 -1.32
CA LEU A 190 6.86 10.38 -0.73
C LEU A 190 7.98 10.21 -1.76
N ALA A 191 7.65 9.88 -3.01
CA ALA A 191 8.63 9.69 -4.08
C ALA A 191 9.19 11.02 -4.61
N THR A 192 8.32 12.00 -4.88
CA THR A 192 8.63 13.20 -5.66
C THR A 192 9.18 14.37 -4.85
N LYS A 193 8.79 14.49 -3.57
CA LYS A 193 9.28 15.61 -2.75
C LYS A 193 10.65 15.26 -2.22
N HIS A 194 11.66 16.05 -2.62
CA HIS A 194 12.90 16.12 -1.86
C HIS A 194 12.52 16.35 -0.40
N PHE A 195 12.93 15.42 0.44
CA PHE A 195 12.57 15.40 1.84
C PHE A 195 13.14 16.65 2.50
N ASP A 196 12.29 17.65 2.68
CA ASP A 196 12.60 18.88 3.40
C ASP A 196 12.14 18.69 4.84
N GLN A 197 13.10 18.42 5.73
CA GLN A 197 12.96 18.02 7.13
C GLN A 197 12.21 19.02 8.03
N GLY A 198 11.67 20.12 7.50
CA GLY A 198 11.04 21.19 8.30
C GLY A 198 9.65 21.66 7.86
N THR A 199 9.17 21.35 6.65
CA THR A 199 8.03 22.09 6.06
C THR A 199 6.78 21.26 5.75
N ASN A 200 6.86 19.92 5.76
CA ASN A 200 5.76 19.04 5.34
C ASN A 200 5.20 18.15 6.47
N PHE A 201 4.74 18.80 7.54
CA PHE A 201 4.19 18.17 8.77
C PHE A 201 3.10 17.11 8.52
N GLY A 202 2.34 17.20 7.42
CA GLY A 202 1.30 16.24 7.10
C GLY A 202 1.85 14.86 6.69
N ILE A 203 2.94 14.81 5.93
CA ILE A 203 3.55 13.53 5.52
C ILE A 203 4.28 12.87 6.67
N THR A 204 4.99 13.65 7.48
CA THR A 204 5.72 13.13 8.64
C THR A 204 4.77 12.46 9.64
N PHE A 205 3.54 12.98 9.80
CA PHE A 205 2.50 12.30 10.59
C PHE A 205 2.25 10.88 10.12
N PHE A 206 2.05 10.63 8.82
CA PHE A 206 1.77 9.27 8.34
C PHE A 206 2.96 8.34 8.56
N ILE A 207 4.17 8.80 8.23
CA ILE A 207 5.39 8.02 8.47
C ILE A 207 5.49 7.62 9.94
N ASP A 208 5.38 8.59 10.85
CA ASP A 208 5.46 8.37 12.30
C ASP A 208 4.33 7.45 12.80
N PHE A 209 3.10 7.64 12.30
CA PHE A 209 1.96 6.80 12.64
C PHE A 209 2.18 5.34 12.25
N PHE A 210 2.62 5.06 11.01
CA PHE A 210 2.86 3.68 10.57
C PHE A 210 4.03 3.01 11.30
N TYR A 211 5.07 3.75 11.66
CA TYR A 211 6.22 3.20 12.37
C TYR A 211 6.01 3.01 13.88
N ASN A 212 5.26 3.90 14.51
CA ASN A 212 5.28 4.04 15.98
C ASN A 212 3.91 3.84 16.64
N HIS A 213 2.82 3.65 15.89
CA HIS A 213 1.52 3.37 16.52
C HIS A 213 1.53 2.00 17.24
N PRO A 214 1.26 1.93 18.56
CA PRO A 214 1.40 0.71 19.35
C PRO A 214 0.56 -0.47 18.84
N ALA A 215 -0.61 -0.19 18.27
CA ALA A 215 -1.48 -1.23 17.69
C ALA A 215 -0.83 -1.99 16.53
N PHE A 216 0.20 -1.43 15.87
CA PHE A 216 0.88 -2.10 14.75
C PHE A 216 2.02 -3.02 15.21
N LYS A 217 2.39 -2.99 16.50
CA LYS A 217 3.44 -3.87 17.03
C LYS A 217 3.10 -5.35 16.85
N ILE A 218 1.83 -5.72 16.91
CA ILE A 218 1.37 -7.10 16.68
C ILE A 218 1.56 -7.56 15.23
N LEU A 219 1.71 -6.62 14.30
CA LEU A 219 1.92 -6.89 12.89
C LEU A 219 3.40 -6.95 12.51
N SER A 220 4.31 -6.70 13.45
CA SER A 220 5.75 -6.69 13.19
C SER A 220 6.20 -7.96 12.46
N TYR A 221 6.96 -7.78 11.39
CA TYR A 221 7.46 -8.87 10.57
C TYR A 221 8.98 -8.79 10.39
N LYS A 222 9.64 -9.92 10.62
CA LYS A 222 11.04 -10.17 10.26
C LYS A 222 11.13 -11.41 9.41
N GLY A 223 12.07 -11.40 8.49
CA GLY A 223 12.34 -12.48 7.58
C GLY A 223 12.23 -12.06 6.12
N ARG A 224 12.19 -13.07 5.27
CA ARG A 224 12.23 -12.88 3.82
C ARG A 224 10.88 -12.45 3.25
N VAL A 225 10.92 -11.50 2.32
CA VAL A 225 9.79 -11.07 1.49
C VAL A 225 10.23 -10.86 0.04
N TYR A 226 9.27 -10.87 -0.87
CA TYR A 226 9.50 -10.83 -2.31
C TYR A 226 8.70 -9.70 -2.95
N ARG A 227 9.28 -9.06 -3.96
CA ARG A 227 8.58 -8.08 -4.80
C ARG A 227 8.92 -8.32 -6.26
N GLY A 228 7.91 -8.64 -7.04
CA GLY A 228 8.01 -8.65 -8.50
C GLY A 228 7.82 -7.25 -9.06
N MET A 229 8.70 -6.84 -9.95
CA MET A 229 8.58 -5.56 -10.63
C MET A 229 9.16 -5.63 -12.04
N THR A 230 8.95 -4.54 -12.76
CA THR A 230 9.67 -4.27 -14.00
C THR A 230 10.79 -3.30 -13.70
N ILE A 231 11.95 -3.49 -14.32
CA ILE A 231 13.13 -2.60 -14.20
C ILE A 231 13.67 -2.27 -15.60
N THR A 232 14.17 -1.04 -15.82
CA THR A 232 14.89 -0.74 -17.07
C THR A 232 16.35 -1.19 -16.96
N GLN A 233 17.03 -1.38 -18.10
CA GLN A 233 18.47 -1.67 -18.08
C GLN A 233 19.28 -0.55 -17.40
N ASP A 234 18.87 0.72 -17.53
CA ASP A 234 19.58 1.85 -16.92
C ASP A 234 19.37 1.90 -15.41
N ASP A 235 18.15 1.65 -14.93
CA ASP A 235 17.88 1.54 -13.50
C ASP A 235 18.65 0.38 -12.87
N LEU A 236 18.76 -0.75 -13.58
CA LEU A 236 19.50 -1.92 -13.10
C LEU A 236 20.98 -1.62 -12.83
N LYS A 237 21.60 -0.69 -13.59
CA LYS A 237 23.01 -0.30 -13.37
C LYS A 237 23.25 0.30 -11.99
N GLN A 238 22.21 0.82 -11.33
CA GLN A 238 22.31 1.35 -9.97
C GLN A 238 22.38 0.24 -8.91
N TYR A 239 22.02 -1.00 -9.26
CA TYR A 239 22.06 -2.14 -8.35
C TYR A 239 23.43 -2.81 -8.36
N ILE A 240 24.39 -2.16 -7.71
CA ILE A 240 25.76 -2.67 -7.57
C ILE A 240 25.87 -3.48 -6.28
N VAL A 241 26.40 -4.70 -6.35
CA VAL A 241 26.64 -5.54 -5.17
C VAL A 241 27.52 -4.81 -4.16
N GLY A 242 27.10 -4.79 -2.91
CA GLY A 242 27.72 -4.02 -1.83
C GLY A 242 27.17 -2.60 -1.67
N GLY A 243 26.55 -2.05 -2.73
CA GLY A 243 25.87 -0.77 -2.71
C GLY A 243 24.61 -0.75 -1.85
N LYS A 244 24.11 0.45 -1.56
CA LYS A 244 22.93 0.66 -0.71
C LYS A 244 21.84 1.38 -1.48
N VAL A 245 20.61 0.97 -1.23
CA VAL A 245 19.40 1.55 -1.83
C VAL A 245 18.38 1.79 -0.73
N MET A 246 17.56 2.83 -0.85
CA MET A 246 16.49 3.11 0.10
C MET A 246 15.18 3.38 -0.63
N ASN A 247 14.11 2.68 -0.28
CA ASN A 247 12.79 3.00 -0.81
C ASN A 247 12.28 4.29 -0.15
N LYS A 248 11.90 5.31 -0.94
CA LYS A 248 11.36 6.58 -0.42
C LYS A 248 9.91 6.46 0.04
N ALA A 249 9.12 5.65 -0.68
CA ALA A 249 7.72 5.40 -0.41
C ALA A 249 7.53 4.01 0.19
N PHE A 250 6.33 3.72 0.70
CA PHE A 250 6.00 2.38 1.15
C PHE A 250 6.11 1.36 0.02
N MET A 251 6.45 0.12 0.36
CA MET A 251 6.69 -0.94 -0.59
C MET A 251 5.85 -2.18 -0.24
N SER A 252 4.84 -2.45 -1.05
CA SER A 252 4.11 -3.73 -1.01
C SER A 252 5.04 -4.89 -1.37
N THR A 253 5.13 -5.87 -0.50
CA THR A 253 5.87 -7.12 -0.71
C THR A 253 5.00 -8.30 -0.31
N THR A 254 5.43 -9.52 -0.62
CA THR A 254 4.70 -10.74 -0.24
C THR A 254 5.64 -11.76 0.38
N LYS A 255 5.12 -12.58 1.30
CA LYS A 255 5.83 -13.76 1.82
C LYS A 255 5.92 -14.89 0.79
N ASP A 256 5.16 -14.81 -0.29
CA ASP A 256 5.05 -15.86 -1.32
C ASP A 256 5.80 -15.48 -2.59
N ARG A 257 6.90 -16.19 -2.87
CA ARG A 257 7.71 -15.97 -4.08
C ARG A 257 6.90 -16.10 -5.36
N ASN A 258 5.96 -17.05 -5.43
CA ASN A 258 5.20 -17.30 -6.65
C ASN A 258 4.29 -16.12 -6.99
N ILE A 259 3.70 -15.49 -5.98
CA ILE A 259 2.87 -14.28 -6.14
C ILE A 259 3.72 -13.14 -6.68
N ALA A 260 4.89 -12.89 -6.08
CA ALA A 260 5.82 -11.89 -6.59
C ALA A 260 6.27 -12.17 -8.03
N GLU A 261 6.58 -13.42 -8.38
CA GLU A 261 6.92 -13.77 -9.76
C GLU A 261 5.79 -13.50 -10.75
N GLN A 262 4.53 -13.75 -10.38
CA GLN A 262 3.38 -13.41 -11.21
C GLN A 262 3.34 -11.90 -11.47
N PHE A 263 3.58 -11.06 -10.47
CA PHE A 263 3.70 -9.61 -10.66
C PHE A 263 4.85 -9.21 -11.60
N ALA A 264 6.02 -9.84 -11.47
CA ALA A 264 7.16 -9.57 -12.36
C ALA A 264 6.89 -9.97 -13.82
N LYS A 265 6.11 -11.04 -14.03
CA LYS A 265 5.85 -11.65 -15.35
C LYS A 265 4.57 -11.12 -16.03
N LYS A 266 3.62 -10.54 -15.27
CA LYS A 266 2.30 -10.07 -15.76
C LYS A 266 2.39 -9.12 -16.96
N ASP A 267 3.44 -8.31 -17.00
CA ASP A 267 3.63 -7.29 -18.04
C ASP A 267 4.41 -7.81 -19.27
N LEU A 268 4.83 -9.08 -19.33
CA LEU A 268 5.63 -9.62 -20.47
C LEU A 268 4.79 -9.85 -21.73
N THR A 269 3.50 -10.16 -21.60
CA THR A 269 2.60 -10.48 -22.73
C THR A 269 2.34 -9.27 -23.64
N ASN A 270 2.33 -8.05 -23.10
CA ASN A 270 2.13 -6.81 -23.84
C ASN A 270 3.41 -6.22 -24.47
N ARG A 271 4.59 -6.83 -24.25
CA ARG A 271 5.91 -6.24 -24.60
C ARG A 271 6.43 -6.56 -26.01
N LYS A 272 5.71 -7.32 -26.84
CA LYS A 272 6.15 -7.64 -28.21
C LYS A 272 6.21 -6.43 -29.17
N GLN A 273 5.99 -5.19 -28.72
CA GLN A 273 5.93 -3.99 -29.59
C GLN A 273 6.62 -2.73 -29.02
N GLN A 274 7.78 -2.82 -28.36
CA GLN A 274 8.60 -1.62 -28.12
C GLN A 274 9.95 -1.73 -28.83
N HIS A 275 10.02 -1.11 -30.02
CA HIS A 275 11.28 -0.74 -30.68
C HIS A 275 11.73 0.62 -30.11
N GLY A 276 12.85 0.64 -29.38
CA GLY A 276 13.44 1.85 -28.79
C GLY A 276 14.20 1.57 -27.49
N ALA A 277 15.10 2.47 -27.09
CA ALA A 277 16.19 2.29 -26.11
C ALA A 277 15.84 1.82 -24.68
N ASN A 278 14.58 1.58 -24.34
CA ASN A 278 14.15 1.25 -22.97
C ASN A 278 13.70 -0.21 -22.84
N VAL A 279 14.64 -1.15 -23.01
CA VAL A 279 14.37 -2.58 -22.75
C VAL A 279 14.03 -2.76 -21.27
N LYS A 280 12.80 -3.18 -21.01
CA LYS A 280 12.27 -3.48 -19.68
C LYS A 280 12.44 -4.96 -19.34
N LEU A 281 13.12 -5.24 -18.24
CA LEU A 281 13.36 -6.56 -17.69
C LEU A 281 12.34 -6.84 -16.58
N SER A 282 12.00 -8.11 -16.39
CA SER A 282 11.31 -8.59 -15.20
C SER A 282 12.35 -8.77 -14.09
N ALA A 283 12.06 -8.23 -12.90
CA ALA A 283 12.91 -8.34 -11.73
C ALA A 283 12.13 -8.93 -10.56
N LEU A 284 12.75 -9.87 -9.87
CA LEU A 284 12.32 -10.34 -8.56
C LEU A 284 13.31 -9.82 -7.52
N CYS A 285 12.87 -8.88 -6.71
CA CYS A 285 13.64 -8.40 -5.57
C CYS A 285 13.32 -9.25 -4.34
N ILE A 286 14.35 -9.75 -3.68
CA ILE A 286 14.29 -10.62 -2.51
C ILE A 286 14.85 -9.82 -1.34
N TYR A 287 14.00 -9.45 -0.39
CA TYR A 287 14.37 -8.61 0.74
C TYR A 287 14.41 -9.44 2.01
N GLU A 288 15.48 -9.31 2.79
CA GLU A 288 15.59 -9.82 4.15
C GLU A 288 15.31 -8.67 5.15
N ILE A 289 14.15 -8.70 5.80
CA ILE A 289 13.74 -7.71 6.80
C ILE A 289 14.24 -8.14 8.18
N ILE A 290 15.02 -7.29 8.84
CA ILE A 290 15.67 -7.59 10.12
C ILE A 290 15.15 -6.72 11.27
N ASN A 291 14.50 -5.59 10.96
CA ASN A 291 13.95 -4.65 11.92
C ASN A 291 12.48 -4.97 12.21
N ASP A 292 12.07 -4.88 13.48
CA ASP A 292 10.69 -5.14 13.89
C ASP A 292 9.74 -3.99 13.57
N ARG A 293 10.24 -2.85 13.11
CA ARG A 293 9.43 -1.65 12.80
C ARG A 293 9.19 -1.42 11.32
N THR A 294 10.01 -1.98 10.44
CA THR A 294 9.96 -1.68 9.00
C THR A 294 9.08 -2.62 8.21
N GLY A 295 8.88 -3.85 8.66
CA GLY A 295 7.93 -4.80 8.07
C GLY A 295 6.64 -4.91 8.89
N LEU A 296 5.49 -4.73 8.23
CA LEU A 296 4.16 -4.99 8.80
C LEU A 296 3.49 -6.12 8.01
N ASN A 297 3.25 -7.27 8.64
CA ASN A 297 2.44 -8.35 8.10
C ASN A 297 0.96 -7.92 8.11
N ILE A 298 0.45 -7.57 6.94
CA ILE A 298 -0.90 -7.03 6.78
C ILE A 298 -1.82 -7.97 6.00
N GLU A 299 -1.46 -9.26 5.91
CA GLU A 299 -2.24 -10.29 5.21
C GLU A 299 -3.71 -10.30 5.62
N ASP A 300 -4.00 -10.19 6.92
CA ASP A 300 -5.38 -10.22 7.44
C ASP A 300 -6.11 -8.87 7.31
N ILE A 301 -5.39 -7.78 7.08
CA ILE A 301 -5.91 -6.42 6.97
C ILE A 301 -6.13 -6.03 5.50
N SER A 302 -5.28 -6.54 4.61
CA SER A 302 -5.30 -6.23 3.20
C SER A 302 -6.62 -6.65 2.56
N GLU A 303 -7.14 -5.81 1.68
CA GLU A 303 -8.27 -6.16 0.82
C GLU A 303 -7.89 -7.26 -0.20
N TYR A 304 -6.60 -7.60 -0.31
CA TYR A 304 -6.05 -8.65 -1.16
C TYR A 304 -5.40 -9.77 -0.34
N ARG A 305 -6.18 -10.41 0.56
CA ARG A 305 -5.66 -11.41 1.52
C ARG A 305 -4.81 -12.53 0.90
N ASN A 306 -5.15 -12.96 -0.30
CA ASN A 306 -4.41 -14.02 -1.00
C ASN A 306 -2.96 -13.61 -1.37
N GLU A 307 -2.62 -12.32 -1.33
CA GLU A 307 -1.28 -11.83 -1.64
C GLU A 307 -0.27 -12.06 -0.52
N LYS A 308 -0.70 -12.47 0.69
CA LYS A 308 0.18 -12.66 1.87
C LYS A 308 1.07 -11.43 2.11
N GLU A 309 0.46 -10.25 2.02
CA GLU A 309 1.15 -8.97 1.91
C GLU A 309 1.91 -8.62 3.19
N VAL A 310 3.18 -8.23 3.02
CA VAL A 310 3.98 -7.56 4.02
C VAL A 310 4.27 -6.16 3.49
N LEU A 311 3.85 -5.16 4.23
CA LEU A 311 4.09 -3.77 3.90
C LEU A 311 5.43 -3.34 4.49
N VAL A 312 6.36 -2.93 3.63
CA VAL A 312 7.63 -2.34 4.05
C VAL A 312 7.49 -0.82 4.10
N GLY A 313 7.85 -0.23 5.23
CA GLY A 313 7.74 1.21 5.48
C GLY A 313 8.65 2.07 4.58
N PRO A 314 8.31 3.36 4.39
CA PRO A 314 9.11 4.30 3.61
C PRO A 314 10.43 4.61 4.31
N TYR A 315 11.43 4.99 3.54
CA TYR A 315 12.79 5.24 4.02
C TYR A 315 13.43 4.01 4.69
N THR A 316 13.15 2.80 4.20
CA THR A 316 13.88 1.60 4.61
C THR A 316 15.10 1.42 3.71
N ALA A 317 16.29 1.29 4.31
CA ALA A 317 17.53 1.10 3.55
C ALA A 317 17.89 -0.38 3.45
N PHE A 318 18.45 -0.75 2.31
CA PHE A 318 18.87 -2.11 1.97
C PHE A 318 20.26 -2.10 1.35
N LYS A 319 21.09 -3.05 1.75
CA LYS A 319 22.34 -3.39 1.09
C LYS A 319 22.05 -4.44 0.02
N ILE A 320 22.54 -4.22 -1.20
CA ILE A 320 22.47 -5.19 -2.29
C ILE A 320 23.52 -6.27 -2.02
N THR A 321 23.09 -7.50 -1.83
CA THR A 321 23.97 -8.64 -1.52
C THR A 321 24.29 -9.47 -2.75
N ALA A 322 23.38 -9.54 -3.72
CA ALA A 322 23.63 -10.19 -5.00
C ALA A 322 22.71 -9.66 -6.12
N VAL A 323 23.18 -9.83 -7.35
CA VAL A 323 22.39 -9.57 -8.57
C VAL A 323 22.62 -10.75 -9.51
N HIS A 324 21.56 -11.51 -9.79
CA HIS A 324 21.59 -12.72 -10.58
C HIS A 324 20.77 -12.56 -11.85
N ARG A 325 21.42 -12.63 -13.02
CA ARG A 325 20.69 -12.69 -14.29
C ARG A 325 20.30 -14.15 -14.56
N VAL A 326 19.03 -14.46 -14.37
CA VAL A 326 18.48 -15.82 -14.49
C VAL A 326 18.22 -16.18 -15.95
N ASP A 327 17.70 -15.25 -16.74
CA ASP A 327 17.57 -15.38 -18.20
C ASP A 327 17.78 -14.02 -18.90
N SER A 328 17.54 -13.96 -20.22
CA SER A 328 17.74 -12.73 -21.01
C SER A 328 16.92 -11.54 -20.49
N ASN A 329 15.73 -11.78 -19.96
CA ASN A 329 14.74 -10.79 -19.54
C ASN A 329 14.35 -10.88 -18.06
N TYR A 330 14.93 -11.80 -17.29
CA TYR A 330 14.60 -12.05 -15.89
C TYR A 330 15.84 -11.97 -14.98
N ILE A 331 15.74 -11.15 -13.93
CA ILE A 331 16.79 -10.91 -12.95
C ILE A 331 16.25 -11.10 -11.55
N GLU A 332 17.10 -11.62 -10.68
CA GLU A 332 16.89 -11.65 -9.23
C GLU A 332 17.88 -10.71 -8.56
N ILE A 333 17.41 -9.98 -7.55
CA ILE A 333 18.20 -9.03 -6.77
C ILE A 333 18.00 -9.39 -5.31
N ASP A 334 19.08 -9.76 -4.63
CA ASP A 334 19.06 -10.02 -3.19
C ASP A 334 19.43 -8.75 -2.43
N LEU A 335 18.60 -8.41 -1.45
CA LEU A 335 18.70 -7.21 -0.65
C LEU A 335 18.55 -7.57 0.83
N GLN A 336 19.44 -7.04 1.67
CA GLN A 336 19.35 -7.17 3.12
C GLN A 336 19.10 -5.81 3.73
N GLU A 337 18.11 -5.68 4.61
CA GLU A 337 17.84 -4.43 5.32
C GLU A 337 19.08 -4.00 6.13
N CYS A 338 19.40 -2.71 6.06
CA CYS A 338 20.51 -2.12 6.80
C CYS A 338 20.19 -2.03 8.30
N LYS A 339 21.24 -2.08 9.13
CA LYS A 339 21.09 -1.90 10.59
C LYS A 339 21.01 -0.41 10.94
N LYS A 340 20.66 -0.13 12.19
CA LYS A 340 20.77 1.23 12.75
C LYS A 340 22.20 1.75 12.59
N VAL A 341 22.33 2.99 12.11
CA VAL A 341 23.59 3.74 12.18
C VAL A 341 23.75 4.28 13.60
N ASN A 342 24.83 3.90 14.28
CA ASN A 342 25.23 4.49 15.55
C ASN A 342 26.09 5.72 15.24
N TYR A 343 25.60 6.92 15.57
CA TYR A 343 26.32 8.18 15.34
C TYR A 343 27.36 8.50 16.43
N GLN A 344 27.89 7.50 17.15
CA GLN A 344 28.78 7.75 18.29
C GLN A 344 30.23 8.09 17.91
N ASP A 345 30.57 8.15 16.61
CA ASP A 345 31.96 8.33 16.17
C ASP A 345 32.18 9.56 15.24
N GLU A 346 31.20 10.45 15.06
CA GLU A 346 31.34 11.62 14.15
C GLU A 346 31.50 12.99 14.87
N ASP A 347 31.36 13.05 16.20
CA ASP A 347 31.46 14.29 16.98
C ASP A 347 32.84 14.53 17.65
N GLU A 348 33.87 13.72 17.36
CA GLU A 348 35.22 13.84 17.99
C GLU A 348 36.32 14.49 17.12
N ASN A 349 36.00 15.15 15.99
CA ASN A 349 37.05 15.77 15.15
C ASN A 349 36.80 17.23 14.72
N ASP A 350 35.89 17.96 15.35
CA ASP A 350 35.88 19.43 15.26
C ASP A 350 36.36 20.01 16.59
N ASP A 351 37.65 19.76 16.90
CA ASP A 351 38.42 20.68 17.74
C ASP A 351 38.52 22.00 16.96
N PHE A 352 37.58 22.90 17.25
CA PHE A 352 37.75 24.32 16.99
C PHE A 352 38.94 24.79 17.82
N ASP A 353 40.11 24.84 17.20
CA ASP A 353 41.22 25.68 17.66
C ASP A 353 40.73 27.14 17.65
N ASP A 354 40.32 27.62 18.82
CA ASP A 354 40.20 29.04 19.13
C ASP A 354 41.61 29.63 19.30
N ASP A 355 42.03 30.46 18.34
CA ASP A 355 43.07 31.48 18.49
C ASP A 355 42.62 32.83 17.89
#